data_AF-A0A920P5P6-F1
#
_entry.id   AF-A0A920P5P6-F1
#
_cell.length_a   1.000
_cell.length_b   1.000
_cell.length_c   1.000
_cell.angle_alpha   90.00
_cell.angle_beta   90.00
_cell.angle_gamma   90.00
#
_symmetry.space_group_name_H-M   'P 1'
#
loop_
_entity.id
_entity.type
_entity.pdbx_description
1 polymer ?
#
loop_
_entity_poly.entity_id
_entity_poly.type
_entity_poly.pdbx_seq_one_letter_code
_entity_poly.pdbx_strand_id
1 'polypeptide(L)' 'MSIVFLDGDFIQKDEAKISPDDRGFLLADGVYEVTPFF' A
#
# COMPACT_ATOMS: atom_id res chain seq x y z
N MET A 1 -14.26 6.45 -3.92
CA MET A 1 -14.10 6.02 -2.51
C MET A 1 -13.64 4.57 -2.55
N SER A 2 -12.34 4.34 -2.37
CA SER A 2 -11.70 3.03 -2.49
C SER A 2 -11.13 2.67 -1.13
N ILE A 3 -11.44 1.45 -0.67
CA ILE A 3 -10.88 0.88 0.55
C ILE A 3 -9.62 0.10 0.17
N VAL A 4 -8.59 0.17 1.02
CA VAL A 4 -7.36 -0.62 0.90
C VAL A 4 -7.12 -1.39 2.18
N PHE A 5 -6.38 -2.49 2.09
CA PHE A 5 -5.90 -3.25 3.23
C PHE A 5 -4.45 -2.88 3.50
N LEU A 6 -4.13 -2.45 4.71
CA LEU A 6 -2.77 -2.08 5.14
C LEU A 6 -2.57 -2.51 6.60
N ASP A 7 -1.45 -3.18 6.89
CA ASP A 7 -1.03 -3.59 8.24
C ASP A 7 -2.07 -4.32 9.10
N GLY A 8 -3.00 -5.06 8.48
CA GLY A 8 -4.03 -5.83 9.19
C GLY A 8 -5.43 -5.21 9.15
N ASP A 9 -5.56 -3.97 8.68
CA ASP A 9 -6.80 -3.19 8.74
C ASP A 9 -7.30 -2.75 7.35
N PHE A 10 -8.63 -2.59 7.25
CA PHE A 10 -9.28 -1.99 6.08
C PHE A 10 -9.52 -0.49 6.33
N ILE A 11 -8.90 0.36 5.52
CA ILE A 11 -8.93 1.83 5.66
C ILE A 11 -9.31 2.52 4.35
N GLN A 12 -9.68 3.81 4.41
CA GLN A 12 -9.87 4.59 3.18
C GLN A 12 -8.52 4.85 2.50
N LYS A 13 -8.49 4.83 1.17
CA LYS A 13 -7.25 4.95 0.39
C LYS A 13 -6.46 6.24 0.67
N ASP A 14 -7.15 7.34 0.96
CA ASP A 14 -6.54 8.63 1.31
C ASP A 14 -5.94 8.68 2.71
N GLU A 15 -6.29 7.72 3.58
CA GLU A 15 -5.72 7.57 4.91
C GLU A 15 -4.48 6.65 4.93
N ALA A 16 -4.30 5.83 3.88
CA ALA A 16 -3.19 4.89 3.78
C ALA A 16 -1.83 5.60 3.66
N LYS A 17 -0.92 5.32 4.61
CA LYS A 17 0.41 5.92 4.69
C LYS A 17 1.45 4.88 5.08
N ILE A 18 2.65 5.02 4.53
CA ILE A 18 3.84 4.26 4.94
C ILE A 18 4.86 5.23 5.54
N SER A 19 5.82 4.71 6.30
CA SER A 19 6.91 5.52 6.83
C SER A 19 7.79 6.07 5.70
N PRO A 20 8.24 7.34 5.74
CA PRO A 20 9.29 7.83 4.86
C PRO A 20 10.63 7.08 5.01
N ASP A 21 10.84 6.42 6.15
CA ASP A 21 12.03 5.60 6.41
C ASP A 21 11.86 4.14 5.95
N ASP A 22 10.73 3.79 5.32
CA ASP A 22 10.52 2.47 4.76
C ASP A 22 11.52 2.19 3.64
N ARG A 23 12.14 1.02 3.67
CA ARG A 23 13.14 0.60 2.67
C ARG A 23 12.54 0.45 1.28
N GLY A 24 11.28 0.02 1.19
CA GLY A 24 10.52 -0.02 -0.06
C GLY A 24 10.30 1.38 -0.65
N PHE A 25 10.18 2.41 0.21
CA PHE A 25 10.12 3.80 -0.23
C PHE A 25 11.51 4.36 -0.60
N LEU A 26 12.51 4.19 0.27
CA LEU A 26 13.85 4.79 0.09
C LEU A 26 14.70 4.12 -0.99
N LEU A 27 14.64 2.78 -1.09
CA LEU A 27 15.54 1.98 -1.92
C LEU A 27 14.81 1.22 -3.04
N ALA A 28 13.50 1.46 -3.22
CA ALA A 28 12.63 0.68 -4.11
C ALA A 28 12.68 -0.84 -3.82
N ASP A 29 12.95 -1.21 -2.57
CA ASP A 29 13.05 -2.61 -2.15
C ASP A 29 11.67 -3.15 -1.76
N GLY A 30 10.83 -3.35 -2.78
CA GLY A 30 9.49 -3.90 -2.65
C GLY A 30 9.09 -4.68 -3.90
N VAL A 31 8.07 -5.52 -3.75
CA VAL A 31 7.48 -6.30 -4.85
C VAL A 31 6.00 -5.98 -4.95
N TYR A 32 5.45 -5.99 -6.16
CA TYR A 32 4.02 -5.77 -6.40
C TYR A 32 3.54 -6.69 -7.52
N GLU A 33 2.24 -7.00 -7.49
CA GLU A 33 1.55 -7.79 -8.52
C GLU A 33 0.23 -7.06 -8.84
N VAL A 34 -0.28 -7.22 -10.07
CA VAL A 34 -1.57 -6.66 -10.48
C VAL A 34 -2.42 -7.75 -11.12
N THR A 35 -3.63 -7.93 -10.60
CA THR A 35 -4.62 -8.87 -11.16
C THR A 35 -5.88 -8.09 -11.56
N PRO A 36 -6.35 -8.19 -12.81
CA PRO A 36 -7.60 -7.56 -13.21
C PRO A 36 -8.80 -8.27 -12.57
N PHE A 37 -9.80 -7.49 -12.18
CA PHE A 37 -11.10 -7.97 -11.74
C PHE A 37 -12.17 -7.38 -12.67
N PHE A 38 -13.09 -8.22 -13.13
CA PHE A 38 -14.14 -7.86 -14.10
C PHE A 38 -15.52 -7.95 -13.45
#